data_AF-A0A662FQQ6-F1
#
_entry.id   AF-A0A662FQQ6-F1
#
_cell.length_a   1.000
_cell.length_b   1.000
_cell.length_c   1.000
_cell.angle_alpha   90.00
_cell.angle_beta   90.00
_cell.angle_gamma   90.00
#
_symmetry.space_group_name_H-M   'P 1'
#
loop_
_entity.id
_entity.type
_entity.pdbx_description
1 polymer ?
#
loop_
_entity_poly.entity_id
_entity_poly.type
_entity_poly.pdbx_seq_one_letter_code
_entity_poly.pdbx_strand_id
1 'polypeptide(L)'
;LAYSPERVMIGRAVKDIEERYPKIVAGIGPRSTSIVKTLYSLIASRGIIVMSSPRAAELEKLVEGAYRDVNIALANEVWRLCNELGVDYSEVLRATNSQPYCHLHKPGIGVGGLCIPIYPYFLMWRAKKLGIKLKLVETARRVNEEQPEYILQLTKSAIRSLNLGPNAKIVIMGLAYRGDIGDARMSPTYKLIDLLVGEGFKNIVVHDPRIQFDKEIASRGVPLSSSLKDALNGADVVIVATDHSEYRKLSRSYLESLTGKRSFILIDTKQLISS
;
A
#
# COMPACT_ATOMS: atom_id res chain seq x y z
N LEU A 1 -9.83 -14.82 -30.77
CA LEU A 1 -9.79 -14.46 -29.34
C LEU A 1 -8.35 -14.12 -28.96
N ALA A 2 -8.15 -13.05 -28.19
CA ALA A 2 -6.84 -12.69 -27.66
C ALA A 2 -6.99 -12.22 -26.21
N TYR A 3 -5.91 -12.37 -25.43
CA TYR A 3 -5.78 -11.84 -24.09
C TYR A 3 -4.69 -10.76 -24.09
N SER A 4 -4.96 -9.67 -23.40
CA SER A 4 -4.00 -8.58 -23.18
C SER A 4 -4.19 -8.08 -21.75
N PRO A 5 -3.26 -8.41 -20.83
CA PRO A 5 -3.41 -7.98 -19.45
C PRO A 5 -3.28 -6.46 -19.37
N GLU A 6 -4.05 -5.86 -18.46
CA GLU A 6 -3.98 -4.43 -18.25
C GLU A 6 -2.91 -4.05 -17.22
N ARG A 7 -2.04 -3.09 -17.53
CA ARG A 7 -0.91 -2.65 -16.68
C ARG A 7 -1.05 -1.21 -16.20
N VAL A 8 -2.25 -0.65 -16.32
CA VAL A 8 -2.56 0.74 -15.98
C VAL A 8 -2.63 0.98 -14.49
N MET A 9 -2.49 2.25 -14.17
CA MET A 9 -2.71 2.84 -12.88
C MET A 9 -3.90 3.82 -12.95
N ILE A 10 -4.74 3.81 -11.90
CA ILE A 10 -5.86 4.75 -11.75
C ILE A 10 -5.32 6.20 -11.82
N GLY A 11 -5.99 7.03 -12.62
CA GLY A 11 -5.62 8.43 -12.86
C GLY A 11 -4.61 8.66 -13.99
N ARG A 12 -4.07 7.60 -14.61
CA ARG A 12 -3.08 7.73 -15.71
C ARG A 12 -3.18 6.63 -16.77
N ALA A 13 -4.35 6.05 -16.95
CA ALA A 13 -4.54 4.86 -17.79
C ALA A 13 -4.16 5.08 -19.26
N VAL A 14 -4.60 6.18 -19.88
CA VAL A 14 -4.27 6.51 -21.29
C VAL A 14 -2.76 6.57 -21.48
N LYS A 15 -2.07 7.36 -20.64
CA LYS A 15 -0.60 7.50 -20.67
C LYS A 15 0.13 6.18 -20.40
N ASP A 16 -0.42 5.31 -19.55
CA ASP A 16 0.18 4.00 -19.29
C ASP A 16 0.11 3.07 -20.51
N ILE A 17 -1.02 3.08 -21.23
CA ILE A 17 -1.23 2.28 -22.44
C ILE A 17 -0.39 2.82 -23.61
N GLU A 18 -0.39 4.15 -23.80
CA GLU A 18 0.21 4.77 -24.98
C GLU A 18 1.72 4.97 -24.85
N GLU A 19 2.22 5.38 -23.68
CA GLU A 19 3.56 5.97 -23.56
C GLU A 19 4.51 5.28 -22.57
N ARG A 20 4.00 4.55 -21.57
CA ARG A 20 4.85 4.11 -20.43
C ARG A 20 5.23 2.65 -20.47
N TYR A 21 4.34 1.77 -20.92
CA TYR A 21 4.58 0.34 -20.86
C TYR A 21 4.45 -0.32 -22.22
N PRO A 22 5.31 -1.30 -22.54
CA PRO A 22 5.04 -2.17 -23.67
C PRO A 22 3.73 -2.92 -23.44
N LYS A 23 2.91 -3.03 -24.48
CA LYS A 23 1.63 -3.76 -24.40
C LYS A 23 1.88 -5.25 -24.54
N ILE A 24 1.40 -6.04 -23.58
CA ILE A 24 1.47 -7.50 -23.63
C ILE A 24 0.26 -8.00 -24.39
N VAL A 25 0.47 -8.87 -25.39
CA VAL A 25 -0.61 -9.46 -26.17
C VAL A 25 -0.36 -10.94 -26.41
N ALA A 26 -1.44 -11.72 -26.42
CA ALA A 26 -1.40 -13.13 -26.81
C ALA A 26 -2.71 -13.54 -27.50
N GLY A 27 -2.63 -13.97 -28.75
CA GLY A 27 -3.76 -14.59 -29.45
C GLY A 27 -3.84 -16.09 -29.19
N ILE A 28 -5.04 -16.68 -29.32
CA ILE A 28 -5.22 -18.15 -29.27
C ILE A 28 -4.61 -18.89 -30.49
N GLY A 29 -4.10 -18.15 -31.48
CA GLY A 29 -3.51 -18.67 -32.70
C GLY A 29 -3.01 -17.54 -33.61
N PRO A 30 -2.31 -17.86 -34.71
CA PRO A 30 -1.55 -16.88 -35.50
C PRO A 30 -2.39 -15.70 -36.00
N ARG A 31 -3.61 -15.96 -36.49
CA ARG A 31 -4.52 -14.92 -36.95
C ARG A 31 -4.94 -13.97 -35.81
N SER A 32 -5.28 -14.51 -34.65
CA SER A 32 -5.66 -13.68 -33.48
C SER A 32 -4.48 -12.85 -32.99
N THR A 33 -3.28 -13.44 -32.95
CA THR A 33 -2.04 -12.77 -32.56
C THR A 33 -1.69 -11.63 -33.51
N SER A 34 -1.81 -11.86 -34.82
CA SER A 34 -1.59 -10.83 -35.84
C SER A 34 -2.54 -9.65 -35.66
N ILE A 35 -3.85 -9.91 -35.53
CA ILE A 35 -4.87 -8.86 -35.38
C ILE A 35 -4.64 -8.03 -34.10
N VAL A 36 -4.46 -8.69 -32.95
CA VAL A 36 -4.29 -7.97 -31.66
C VAL A 36 -2.98 -7.17 -31.63
N LYS A 37 -1.91 -7.71 -32.24
CA LYS A 37 -0.64 -7.00 -32.40
C LYS A 37 -0.85 -5.74 -33.26
N THR A 38 -1.46 -5.87 -34.43
CA THR A 38 -1.72 -4.72 -35.31
C THR A 38 -2.54 -3.65 -34.60
N LEU A 39 -3.61 -4.03 -33.89
CA LEU A 39 -4.43 -3.08 -33.14
C LEU A 39 -3.61 -2.29 -32.11
N TYR A 40 -2.87 -2.97 -31.24
CA TYR A 40 -2.12 -2.27 -30.19
C TYR A 40 -0.88 -1.53 -30.73
N SER A 41 -0.37 -1.89 -31.91
CA SER A 41 0.77 -1.18 -32.53
C SER A 41 0.41 0.25 -32.91
N LEU A 42 -0.89 0.52 -33.11
CA LEU A 42 -1.37 1.86 -33.43
C LEU A 42 -1.32 2.83 -32.24
N ILE A 43 -1.28 2.31 -31.01
CA ILE A 43 -1.39 3.13 -29.79
C ILE A 43 -0.19 2.97 -28.84
N ALA A 44 0.43 1.78 -28.74
CA ALA A 44 1.47 1.50 -27.77
C ALA A 44 2.87 1.90 -28.28
N SER A 45 3.28 3.14 -28.02
CA SER A 45 4.58 3.69 -28.47
C SER A 45 5.80 2.97 -27.88
N ARG A 46 5.64 2.28 -26.75
CA ARG A 46 6.70 1.46 -26.12
C ARG A 46 6.82 0.05 -26.71
N GLY A 47 6.10 -0.22 -27.79
CA GLY A 47 6.13 -1.50 -28.50
C GLY A 47 5.24 -2.56 -27.85
N ILE A 48 5.33 -3.76 -28.42
CA ILE A 48 4.47 -4.89 -28.07
C ILE A 48 5.31 -6.10 -27.71
N ILE A 49 4.96 -6.73 -26.59
CA ILE A 49 5.50 -8.03 -26.20
C ILE A 49 4.44 -9.07 -26.59
N VAL A 50 4.76 -9.86 -27.60
CA VAL A 50 3.90 -10.97 -28.04
C VAL A 50 4.27 -12.21 -27.24
N MET A 51 3.34 -12.71 -26.44
CA MET A 51 3.54 -13.95 -25.69
C MET A 51 3.05 -15.16 -26.47
N SER A 52 3.60 -16.34 -26.14
CA SER A 52 3.34 -17.59 -26.85
C SER A 52 1.90 -18.10 -26.75
N SER A 53 1.19 -17.74 -25.68
CA SER A 53 -0.21 -18.16 -25.47
C SER A 53 -0.95 -17.23 -24.50
N PRO A 54 -2.30 -17.18 -24.56
CA PRO A 54 -3.10 -16.46 -23.57
C PRO A 54 -2.79 -16.90 -22.14
N ARG A 55 -2.59 -18.20 -21.92
CA ARG A 55 -2.21 -18.76 -20.61
C ARG A 55 -0.90 -18.15 -20.07
N ALA A 56 0.08 -17.91 -20.93
CA ALA A 56 1.33 -17.29 -20.53
C ALA A 56 1.11 -15.82 -20.12
N ALA A 57 0.27 -15.08 -20.85
CA ALA A 57 -0.07 -13.70 -20.54
C ALA A 57 -0.98 -13.55 -19.30
N GLU A 58 -1.89 -14.49 -19.06
CA GLU A 58 -2.68 -14.54 -17.82
C GLU A 58 -1.78 -14.79 -16.60
N LEU A 59 -0.81 -15.70 -16.71
CA LEU A 59 0.13 -15.98 -15.64
C LEU A 59 1.05 -14.79 -15.36
N GLU A 60 1.56 -14.12 -16.40
CA GLU A 60 2.38 -12.92 -16.26
C GLU A 60 1.69 -11.87 -15.37
N LYS A 61 0.40 -11.62 -15.58
CA LYS A 61 -0.36 -10.64 -14.80
C LYS A 61 -0.39 -10.98 -13.30
N LEU A 62 -0.54 -12.26 -12.97
CA LEU A 62 -0.53 -12.73 -11.58
C LEU A 62 0.87 -12.62 -10.98
N VAL A 63 1.91 -12.94 -11.76
CA VAL A 63 3.31 -12.86 -11.34
C VAL A 63 3.74 -11.42 -11.05
N GLU A 64 3.30 -10.42 -11.84
CA GLU A 64 3.53 -9.00 -11.50
C GLU A 64 2.94 -8.62 -10.14
N GLY A 65 1.77 -9.16 -9.80
CA GLY A 65 1.12 -8.97 -8.51
C GLY A 65 1.93 -9.59 -7.37
N ALA A 66 2.33 -10.85 -7.53
CA ALA A 66 3.13 -11.58 -6.55
C ALA A 66 4.52 -10.95 -6.34
N TYR A 67 5.17 -10.49 -7.40
CA TYR A 67 6.46 -9.78 -7.31
C TYR A 67 6.34 -8.55 -6.40
N ARG A 68 5.32 -7.71 -6.61
CA ARG A 68 5.12 -6.51 -5.78
C ARG A 68 4.78 -6.88 -4.34
N ASP A 69 3.90 -7.86 -4.14
CA ASP A 69 3.52 -8.31 -2.80
C ASP A 69 4.73 -8.80 -1.98
N VAL A 70 5.59 -9.63 -2.58
CA VAL A 70 6.83 -10.13 -1.96
C VAL A 70 7.80 -8.98 -1.64
N ASN A 71 7.98 -8.03 -2.56
CA ASN A 71 8.88 -6.90 -2.30
C ASN A 71 8.33 -5.92 -1.24
N ILE A 72 7.01 -5.78 -1.10
CA ILE A 72 6.40 -5.02 -0.01
C ILE A 72 6.59 -5.75 1.32
N ALA A 73 6.44 -7.08 1.35
CA ALA A 73 6.68 -7.87 2.56
C ALA A 73 8.13 -7.73 3.03
N LEU A 74 9.09 -7.85 2.11
CA LEU A 74 10.50 -7.63 2.40
C LEU A 74 10.76 -6.22 2.96
N ALA A 75 10.19 -5.19 2.32
CA ALA A 75 10.30 -3.81 2.81
C ALA A 75 9.73 -3.64 4.22
N ASN A 76 8.59 -4.26 4.52
CA ASN A 76 7.97 -4.23 5.84
C ASN A 76 8.85 -4.90 6.91
N GLU A 77 9.39 -6.09 6.66
CA GLU A 77 10.27 -6.78 7.62
C GLU A 77 11.58 -6.02 7.86
N VAL A 78 12.20 -5.50 6.80
CA VAL A 78 13.42 -4.68 6.93
C VAL A 78 13.11 -3.39 7.70
N TRP A 79 11.95 -2.76 7.50
CA TRP A 79 11.55 -1.59 8.28
C TRP A 79 11.35 -1.91 9.77
N ARG A 80 10.77 -3.07 10.11
CA ARG A 80 10.69 -3.54 11.51
C ARG A 80 12.08 -3.66 12.12
N LEU A 81 13.02 -4.29 11.40
CA LEU A 81 14.41 -4.41 11.84
C LEU A 81 15.09 -3.05 12.02
N CYS A 82 14.92 -2.12 11.07
CA CYS A 82 15.43 -0.76 11.16
C CYS A 82 14.94 -0.04 12.43
N ASN A 83 13.66 -0.20 12.79
CA ASN A 83 13.11 0.40 14.01
C ASN A 83 13.80 -0.14 15.29
N GLU A 84 14.00 -1.46 15.37
CA GLU A 84 14.68 -2.09 16.52
C GLU A 84 16.16 -1.70 16.61
N LEU A 85 16.82 -1.49 15.47
CA LEU A 85 18.21 -1.06 15.40
C LEU A 85 18.40 0.46 15.58
N GLY A 86 17.33 1.25 15.56
CA GLY A 86 17.41 2.71 15.54
C GLY A 86 18.02 3.28 14.25
N VAL A 87 17.84 2.59 13.12
CA VAL A 87 18.38 2.96 11.80
C VAL A 87 17.29 3.57 10.92
N ASP A 88 17.60 4.64 10.18
CA ASP A 88 16.68 5.22 9.19
C ASP A 88 16.52 4.28 7.98
N TYR A 89 15.33 3.71 7.84
CA TYR A 89 14.99 2.87 6.68
C TYR A 89 15.13 3.62 5.36
N SER A 90 14.84 4.92 5.32
CA SER A 90 14.94 5.71 4.09
C SER A 90 16.37 5.82 3.59
N GLU A 91 17.34 5.93 4.50
CA GLU A 91 18.77 5.86 4.19
C GLU A 91 19.14 4.49 3.60
N VAL A 92 18.75 3.40 4.28
CA VAL A 92 19.01 2.03 3.84
C VAL A 92 18.38 1.76 2.46
N LEU A 93 17.14 2.19 2.25
CA LEU A 93 16.42 2.08 0.98
C LEU A 93 17.17 2.76 -0.16
N ARG A 94 17.60 4.02 0.04
CA ARG A 94 18.34 4.78 -0.98
C ARG A 94 19.66 4.12 -1.33
N ALA A 95 20.43 3.71 -0.31
CA ALA A 95 21.72 3.05 -0.52
C ALA A 95 21.55 1.69 -1.21
N THR A 96 20.60 0.87 -0.77
CA THR A 96 20.33 -0.46 -1.34
C THR A 96 19.92 -0.37 -2.81
N ASN A 97 19.03 0.58 -3.15
CA ASN A 97 18.56 0.75 -4.52
C ASN A 97 19.56 1.47 -5.45
N SER A 98 20.75 1.83 -4.96
CA SER A 98 21.86 2.26 -5.84
C SER A 98 22.48 1.09 -6.61
N GLN A 99 22.30 -0.15 -6.12
CA GLN A 99 22.68 -1.37 -6.83
C GLN A 99 21.62 -1.69 -7.90
N PRO A 100 21.97 -1.79 -9.20
CA PRO A 100 21.00 -1.96 -10.31
C PRO A 100 20.05 -3.15 -10.23
N TYR A 101 20.36 -4.18 -9.44
CA TYR A 101 19.51 -5.36 -9.26
C TYR A 101 18.59 -5.27 -8.03
N CYS A 102 18.69 -4.19 -7.25
CA CYS A 102 17.92 -3.97 -6.05
C CYS A 102 16.82 -2.95 -6.29
N HIS A 103 15.58 -3.34 -5.99
CA HIS A 103 14.39 -2.50 -6.13
C HIS A 103 13.49 -2.61 -4.89
N LEU A 104 14.10 -2.48 -3.71
CA LEU A 104 13.40 -2.53 -2.43
C LEU A 104 12.26 -1.48 -2.43
N HIS A 105 11.10 -1.88 -1.93
CA HIS A 105 9.91 -1.04 -1.92
C HIS A 105 9.85 -0.17 -0.66
N LYS A 106 8.90 0.75 -0.60
CA LYS A 106 8.59 1.45 0.65
C LYS A 106 7.73 0.56 1.55
N PRO A 107 7.93 0.59 2.88
CA PRO A 107 7.06 -0.07 3.82
C PRO A 107 5.69 0.62 3.85
N GLY A 108 4.78 0.05 4.61
CA GLY A 108 3.50 0.68 4.92
C GLY A 108 2.81 0.00 6.08
N ILE A 109 1.55 0.35 6.25
CA ILE A 109 0.61 -0.29 7.19
C ILE A 109 0.12 -1.66 6.69
N GLY A 110 0.38 -2.02 5.44
CA GLY A 110 -0.05 -3.25 4.81
C GLY A 110 -0.27 -3.06 3.30
N VAL A 111 -1.03 -3.98 2.69
CA VAL A 111 -1.31 -4.00 1.25
C VAL A 111 -2.81 -3.99 1.00
N GLY A 112 -3.30 -2.99 0.25
CA GLY A 112 -4.71 -2.89 -0.13
C GLY A 112 -4.96 -2.78 -1.63
N GLY A 113 -6.22 -2.47 -1.98
CA GLY A 113 -6.72 -2.48 -3.36
C GLY A 113 -7.10 -3.89 -3.84
N LEU A 114 -7.51 -4.03 -5.10
CA LEU A 114 -8.06 -5.29 -5.62
C LEU A 114 -7.07 -6.15 -6.41
N CYS A 115 -5.81 -5.69 -6.55
CA CYS A 115 -4.82 -6.42 -7.34
C CYS A 115 -3.86 -7.19 -6.44
N ILE A 116 -2.98 -6.45 -5.73
CA ILE A 116 -1.87 -7.02 -4.97
C ILE A 116 -2.33 -7.95 -3.84
N PRO A 117 -3.39 -7.66 -3.06
CA PRO A 117 -3.81 -8.59 -2.01
C PRO A 117 -4.64 -9.77 -2.53
N ILE A 118 -4.98 -9.84 -3.82
CA ILE A 118 -5.83 -10.90 -4.40
C ILE A 118 -5.04 -11.83 -5.33
N TYR A 119 -4.23 -11.28 -6.23
CA TYR A 119 -3.55 -12.08 -7.26
C TYR A 119 -2.62 -13.17 -6.72
N PRO A 120 -1.86 -12.95 -5.62
CA PRO A 120 -1.09 -14.01 -4.98
C PRO A 120 -1.94 -15.21 -4.57
N TYR A 121 -3.18 -15.00 -4.12
CA TYR A 121 -4.09 -16.08 -3.76
C TYR A 121 -4.57 -16.87 -4.98
N PHE A 122 -4.82 -16.23 -6.13
CA PHE A 122 -5.11 -16.97 -7.37
C PHE A 122 -3.94 -17.85 -7.81
N LEU A 123 -2.72 -17.33 -7.70
CA LEU A 123 -1.50 -18.07 -8.01
C LEU A 123 -1.32 -19.28 -7.08
N MET A 124 -1.47 -19.08 -5.77
CA MET A 124 -1.40 -20.15 -4.76
C MET A 124 -2.51 -21.18 -4.93
N TRP A 125 -3.75 -20.74 -5.21
CA TRP A 125 -4.88 -21.64 -5.46
C TRP A 125 -4.61 -22.55 -6.65
N ARG A 126 -4.13 -21.99 -7.76
CA ARG A 126 -3.81 -22.78 -8.96
C ARG A 126 -2.64 -23.73 -8.70
N ALA A 127 -1.58 -23.27 -8.02
CA ALA A 127 -0.43 -24.09 -7.66
C ALA A 127 -0.83 -25.27 -6.77
N LYS A 128 -1.69 -25.04 -5.77
CA LYS A 128 -2.21 -26.07 -4.86
C LYS A 128 -2.93 -27.20 -5.61
N LYS A 129 -3.72 -26.87 -6.64
CA LYS A 129 -4.41 -27.86 -7.49
C LYS A 129 -3.44 -28.76 -8.28
N LEU A 130 -2.19 -28.34 -8.44
CA LEU A 130 -1.13 -29.09 -9.11
C LEU A 130 -0.13 -29.72 -8.11
N GLY A 131 -0.42 -29.67 -6.80
CA GLY A 131 0.49 -30.19 -5.77
C GLY A 131 1.70 -29.30 -5.49
N ILE A 132 1.75 -28.06 -6.01
CA ILE A 132 2.86 -27.13 -5.83
C ILE A 132 2.55 -26.17 -4.67
N LYS A 133 3.52 -25.97 -3.77
CA LYS A 133 3.43 -25.00 -2.67
C LYS A 133 4.32 -23.79 -2.93
N LEU A 134 3.73 -22.60 -3.01
CA LEU A 134 4.45 -21.34 -3.19
C LEU A 134 4.77 -20.68 -1.85
N LYS A 135 5.66 -21.30 -1.07
CA LYS A 135 5.97 -20.89 0.32
C LYS A 135 6.38 -19.42 0.47
N LEU A 136 7.13 -18.89 -0.49
CA LEU A 136 7.58 -17.49 -0.47
C LEU A 136 6.39 -16.53 -0.62
N VAL A 137 5.48 -16.83 -1.55
CA VAL A 137 4.27 -16.01 -1.80
C VAL A 137 3.33 -16.08 -0.60
N GLU A 138 3.17 -17.27 -0.02
CA GLU A 138 2.38 -17.47 1.21
C GLU A 138 2.95 -16.66 2.39
N THR A 139 4.27 -16.71 2.57
CA THR A 139 4.95 -15.96 3.64
C THR A 139 4.80 -14.46 3.45
N ALA A 140 4.97 -13.96 2.22
CA ALA A 140 4.80 -12.55 1.92
C ALA A 140 3.38 -12.05 2.21
N ARG A 141 2.35 -12.82 1.85
CA ARG A 141 0.96 -12.51 2.18
C ARG A 141 0.74 -12.37 3.67
N ARG A 142 1.21 -13.34 4.45
CA ARG A 142 1.11 -13.32 5.90
C ARG A 142 1.81 -12.10 6.50
N VAL A 143 3.05 -11.82 6.11
CA VAL A 143 3.80 -10.64 6.57
C VAL A 143 3.02 -9.34 6.31
N ASN A 144 2.46 -9.19 5.09
CA ASN A 144 1.71 -8.01 4.71
C ASN A 144 0.36 -7.90 5.44
N GLU A 145 -0.28 -9.02 5.75
CA GLU A 145 -1.55 -9.07 6.49
C GLU A 145 -1.35 -8.82 7.99
N GLU A 146 -0.20 -9.19 8.56
CA GLU A 146 0.18 -8.96 9.96
C GLU A 146 0.76 -7.56 10.22
N GLN A 147 0.94 -6.76 9.17
CA GLN A 147 1.54 -5.43 9.29
C GLN A 147 0.69 -4.47 10.15
N PRO A 148 -0.66 -4.44 10.07
CA PRO A 148 -1.49 -3.65 10.99
C PRO A 148 -1.29 -4.01 12.48
N GLU A 149 -1.08 -5.29 12.80
CA GLU A 149 -0.77 -5.73 14.17
C GLU A 149 0.56 -5.17 14.67
N TYR A 150 1.58 -5.12 13.81
CA TYR A 150 2.83 -4.47 14.16
C TYR A 150 2.64 -2.96 14.42
N ILE A 151 1.85 -2.27 13.58
CA ILE A 151 1.52 -0.85 13.81
C ILE A 151 0.77 -0.66 15.13
N LEU A 152 -0.17 -1.53 15.48
CA LEU A 152 -0.83 -1.52 16.79
C LEU A 152 0.20 -1.61 17.93
N GLN A 153 1.19 -2.50 17.85
CA GLN A 153 2.21 -2.62 18.90
C GLN A 153 3.08 -1.36 19.02
N LEU A 154 3.43 -0.72 17.91
CA LEU A 154 4.10 0.58 17.92
C LEU A 154 3.22 1.65 18.58
N THR A 155 1.93 1.70 18.24
CA THR A 155 0.98 2.64 18.85
C THR A 155 0.85 2.43 20.36
N LYS A 156 0.72 1.18 20.83
CA LYS A 156 0.66 0.86 22.26
C LYS A 156 1.95 1.28 22.98
N SER A 157 3.10 1.03 22.35
CA SER A 157 4.40 1.42 22.91
C SER A 157 4.57 2.94 22.99
N ALA A 158 4.13 3.66 21.95
CA ALA A 158 4.08 5.11 21.94
C ALA A 158 3.22 5.67 23.08
N ILE A 159 2.01 5.17 23.24
CA ILE A 159 1.07 5.61 24.29
C ILE A 159 1.64 5.34 25.70
N ARG A 160 2.25 4.17 25.92
CA ARG A 160 2.95 3.88 27.19
C ARG A 160 4.10 4.86 27.45
N SER A 161 4.90 5.16 26.44
CA SER A 161 6.04 6.10 26.59
C SER A 161 5.62 7.53 26.92
N LEU A 162 4.39 7.92 26.55
CA LEU A 162 3.77 9.19 26.91
C LEU A 162 3.07 9.16 28.28
N ASN A 163 3.10 8.03 28.99
CA ASN A 163 2.33 7.78 30.23
C ASN A 163 0.82 8.00 30.06
N LEU A 164 0.29 7.66 28.88
CA LEU A 164 -1.12 7.78 28.54
C LEU A 164 -1.82 6.41 28.60
N GLY A 165 -3.16 6.46 28.62
CA GLY A 165 -4.02 5.29 28.60
C GLY A 165 -4.92 5.19 27.36
N PRO A 166 -6.01 4.40 27.42
CA PRO A 166 -6.93 4.19 26.29
C PRO A 166 -7.64 5.44 25.74
N ASN A 167 -7.59 6.55 26.48
CA ASN A 167 -8.18 7.84 26.07
C ASN A 167 -7.23 8.70 25.21
N ALA A 168 -5.99 8.25 24.97
CA ALA A 168 -5.05 8.94 24.09
C ALA A 168 -5.68 9.15 22.71
N LYS A 169 -5.49 10.34 22.13
CA LYS A 169 -6.00 10.67 20.80
C LYS A 169 -5.06 10.11 19.74
N ILE A 170 -5.57 9.19 18.93
CA ILE A 170 -4.85 8.55 17.83
C ILE A 170 -5.42 9.09 16.52
N VAL A 171 -4.56 9.68 15.69
CA VAL A 171 -4.94 10.17 14.37
C VAL A 171 -4.29 9.32 13.29
N ILE A 172 -5.10 8.73 12.41
CA ILE A 172 -4.64 7.98 11.25
C ILE A 172 -4.81 8.86 10.01
N MET A 173 -3.69 9.21 9.39
CA MET A 173 -3.63 9.97 8.14
C MET A 173 -3.62 9.00 6.96
N GLY A 174 -4.79 8.82 6.35
CA GLY A 174 -5.01 7.99 5.17
C GLY A 174 -5.98 6.83 5.42
N LEU A 175 -7.07 6.83 4.65
CA LEU A 175 -8.01 5.72 4.56
C LEU A 175 -7.90 5.01 3.20
N ALA A 176 -7.66 5.75 2.12
CA ALA A 176 -7.45 5.20 0.80
C ALA A 176 -6.28 4.19 0.81
N TYR A 177 -6.39 3.11 0.03
CA TYR A 177 -5.36 2.07 0.04
C TYR A 177 -4.04 2.51 -0.60
N ARG A 178 -4.02 3.69 -1.24
CA ARG A 178 -2.86 4.28 -1.91
C ARG A 178 -3.01 5.81 -1.98
N GLY A 179 -1.89 6.52 -2.04
CA GLY A 179 -1.87 7.96 -2.27
C GLY A 179 -2.66 8.39 -3.50
N ASP A 180 -3.23 9.60 -3.37
CA ASP A 180 -3.87 10.40 -4.41
C ASP A 180 -5.10 9.79 -5.09
N ILE A 181 -5.73 8.80 -4.47
CA ILE A 181 -7.02 8.23 -4.91
C ILE A 181 -8.03 8.27 -3.76
N GLY A 182 -9.33 8.31 -4.10
CA GLY A 182 -10.44 8.24 -3.14
C GLY A 182 -11.04 6.83 -3.02
N ASP A 183 -10.19 5.80 -3.04
CA ASP A 183 -10.62 4.40 -3.03
C ASP A 183 -10.00 3.68 -1.82
N ALA A 184 -10.87 3.24 -0.91
CA ALA A 184 -10.49 2.55 0.32
C ALA A 184 -10.69 1.04 0.25
N ARG A 185 -11.10 0.47 -0.89
CA ARG A 185 -11.37 -0.98 -0.97
C ARG A 185 -10.16 -1.80 -0.52
N MET A 186 -10.41 -2.73 0.39
CA MET A 186 -9.38 -3.57 1.02
C MET A 186 -8.26 -2.75 1.67
N SER A 187 -8.53 -1.54 2.15
CA SER A 187 -7.52 -0.73 2.82
C SER A 187 -7.03 -1.43 4.10
N PRO A 188 -5.71 -1.55 4.31
CA PRO A 188 -5.16 -2.08 5.56
C PRO A 188 -5.50 -1.19 6.77
N THR A 189 -5.88 0.08 6.55
CA THR A 189 -6.31 0.99 7.61
C THR A 189 -7.54 0.46 8.34
N TYR A 190 -8.49 -0.20 7.67
CA TYR A 190 -9.66 -0.78 8.33
C TYR A 190 -9.26 -1.78 9.41
N LYS A 191 -8.32 -2.67 9.10
CA LYS A 191 -7.82 -3.67 10.05
C LYS A 191 -7.13 -3.02 11.25
N LEU A 192 -6.32 -1.97 11.03
CA LEU A 192 -5.73 -1.23 12.13
C LEU A 192 -6.80 -0.59 13.03
N ILE A 193 -7.85 -0.01 12.45
CA ILE A 193 -8.95 0.57 13.23
C ILE A 193 -9.63 -0.52 14.06
N ASP A 194 -9.94 -1.67 13.46
CA ASP A 194 -10.55 -2.81 14.18
C ASP A 194 -9.69 -3.26 15.37
N LEU A 195 -8.37 -3.36 15.16
CA LEU A 195 -7.41 -3.71 16.19
C LEU A 195 -7.35 -2.67 17.32
N LEU A 196 -7.33 -1.37 16.99
CA LEU A 196 -7.31 -0.29 17.98
C LEU A 196 -8.60 -0.23 18.79
N VAL A 197 -9.75 -0.35 18.13
CA VAL A 197 -11.06 -0.40 18.81
C VAL A 197 -11.14 -1.64 19.71
N GLY A 198 -10.68 -2.80 19.24
CA GLY A 198 -10.63 -4.04 20.01
C GLY A 198 -9.75 -3.97 21.27
N GLU A 199 -8.69 -3.15 21.23
CA GLU A 199 -7.82 -2.85 22.38
C GLU A 199 -8.40 -1.78 23.33
N GLY A 200 -9.60 -1.27 23.05
CA GLY A 200 -10.33 -0.34 23.90
C GLY A 200 -9.97 1.13 23.70
N PHE A 201 -9.22 1.49 22.65
CA PHE A 201 -8.97 2.89 22.31
C PHE A 201 -10.26 3.56 21.83
N LYS A 202 -10.62 4.69 22.45
CA LYS A 202 -11.90 5.37 22.19
C LYS A 202 -11.78 6.65 21.37
N ASN A 203 -10.59 7.24 21.32
CA ASN A 203 -10.35 8.54 20.70
C ASN A 203 -9.52 8.38 19.41
N ILE A 204 -10.10 7.71 18.42
CA ILE A 204 -9.47 7.47 17.12
C ILE A 204 -10.11 8.42 16.11
N VAL A 205 -9.31 9.10 15.29
CA VAL A 205 -9.78 9.94 14.19
C VAL A 205 -9.04 9.54 12.93
N VAL A 206 -9.76 9.37 11.82
CA VAL A 206 -9.15 9.16 10.50
C VAL A 206 -9.23 10.47 9.74
N HIS A 207 -8.17 10.82 9.03
CA HIS A 207 -8.18 11.92 8.08
C HIS A 207 -7.81 11.38 6.69
N ASP A 208 -8.57 11.75 5.66
CA ASP A 208 -8.26 11.46 4.27
C ASP A 208 -8.74 12.61 3.36
N PRO A 209 -7.87 13.22 2.55
CA PRO A 209 -8.27 14.37 1.73
C PRO A 209 -9.13 13.98 0.52
N ARG A 210 -9.22 12.68 0.18
CA ARG A 210 -9.90 12.18 -1.02
C ARG A 210 -11.18 11.40 -0.70
N ILE A 211 -11.46 11.14 0.56
CA ILE A 211 -12.66 10.42 1.01
C ILE A 211 -13.42 11.31 2.00
N GLN A 212 -14.63 11.71 1.61
CA GLN A 212 -15.48 12.57 2.46
C GLN A 212 -16.34 11.77 3.44
N PHE A 213 -16.70 10.54 3.08
CA PHE A 213 -17.53 9.66 3.89
C PHE A 213 -17.21 8.21 3.59
N ASP A 214 -17.19 7.40 4.64
CA ASP A 214 -17.01 5.95 4.55
C ASP A 214 -17.88 5.25 5.60
N LYS A 215 -18.75 4.34 5.13
CA LYS A 215 -19.72 3.64 5.98
C LYS A 215 -19.06 2.69 6.97
N GLU A 216 -17.94 2.11 6.58
CA GLU A 216 -17.26 1.08 7.34
C GLU A 216 -16.65 1.68 8.62
N ILE A 217 -15.92 2.80 8.54
CA ILE A 217 -15.39 3.45 9.75
C ILE A 217 -16.48 4.14 10.57
N ALA A 218 -17.53 4.67 9.93
CA ALA A 218 -18.67 5.24 10.63
C ALA A 218 -19.38 4.19 11.51
N SER A 219 -19.53 2.95 11.01
CA SER A 219 -20.11 1.84 11.78
C SER A 219 -19.28 1.43 13.02
N ARG A 220 -17.98 1.79 13.03
CA ARG A 220 -17.05 1.57 14.16
C ARG A 220 -17.04 2.74 15.14
N GLY A 221 -17.86 3.77 14.90
CA GLY A 221 -17.85 5.00 15.70
C GLY A 221 -16.61 5.87 15.51
N VAL A 222 -15.84 5.64 14.43
CA VAL A 222 -14.61 6.38 14.16
C VAL A 222 -14.89 7.53 13.18
N PRO A 223 -14.70 8.80 13.58
CA PRO A 223 -14.92 9.94 12.69
C PRO A 223 -13.89 9.99 11.56
N LEU A 224 -14.37 10.36 10.37
CA LEU A 224 -13.57 10.75 9.22
C LEU A 224 -13.56 12.27 9.11
N SER A 225 -12.39 12.88 9.19
CA SER A 225 -12.21 14.31 8.98
C SER A 225 -11.66 14.61 7.59
N SER A 226 -12.22 15.60 6.92
CA SER A 226 -11.65 16.23 5.72
C SER A 226 -10.70 17.38 6.04
N SER A 227 -10.65 17.82 7.31
CA SER A 227 -9.77 18.88 7.80
C SER A 227 -8.62 18.28 8.60
N LEU A 228 -7.40 18.41 8.06
CA LEU A 228 -6.19 17.90 8.70
C LEU A 228 -5.96 18.57 10.06
N LYS A 229 -6.21 19.88 10.15
CA LYS A 229 -6.07 20.66 11.38
C LYS A 229 -7.00 20.15 12.48
N ASP A 230 -8.28 19.95 12.16
CA ASP A 230 -9.26 19.51 13.15
C ASP A 230 -9.01 18.06 13.59
N ALA A 231 -8.57 17.21 12.65
CA ALA A 231 -8.17 15.85 12.97
C ALA A 231 -6.99 15.83 13.95
N LEU A 232 -5.94 16.60 13.67
CA LEU A 232 -4.69 16.59 14.44
C LEU A 232 -4.76 17.32 15.77
N ASN A 233 -5.68 18.28 15.95
CA ASN A 233 -5.77 19.05 17.19
C ASN A 233 -5.84 18.16 18.45
N GLY A 234 -4.86 18.27 19.34
CA GLY A 234 -4.73 17.45 20.54
C GLY A 234 -4.28 16.00 20.34
N ALA A 235 -3.79 15.61 19.15
CA ALA A 235 -3.32 14.25 18.89
C ALA A 235 -2.11 13.88 19.75
N ASP A 236 -2.13 12.66 20.31
CA ASP A 236 -1.02 12.08 21.06
C ASP A 236 -0.16 11.19 20.17
N VAL A 237 -0.80 10.44 19.27
CA VAL A 237 -0.15 9.59 18.27
C VAL A 237 -0.70 9.91 16.90
N VAL A 238 0.21 10.14 15.94
CA VAL A 238 -0.12 10.38 14.54
C VAL A 238 0.47 9.24 13.71
N ILE A 239 -0.36 8.58 12.91
CA ILE A 239 0.02 7.44 12.07
C ILE A 239 -0.15 7.85 10.61
N VAL A 240 0.92 7.83 9.82
CA VAL A 240 0.84 8.06 8.37
C VAL A 240 0.62 6.72 7.68
N ALA A 241 -0.61 6.47 7.24
CA ALA A 241 -1.03 5.20 6.62
C ALA A 241 -1.01 5.25 5.08
N THR A 242 -1.21 6.43 4.49
CA THR A 242 -1.30 6.61 3.03
C THR A 242 -0.41 7.74 2.56
N ASP A 243 0.16 7.62 1.35
CA ASP A 243 1.16 8.54 0.82
C ASP A 243 0.62 9.65 -0.09
N HIS A 244 -0.50 10.25 0.31
CA HIS A 244 -1.08 11.41 -0.39
C HIS A 244 -0.06 12.53 -0.56
N SER A 245 -0.10 13.17 -1.72
CA SER A 245 0.78 14.30 -2.08
C SER A 245 0.68 15.46 -1.08
N GLU A 246 -0.48 15.65 -0.45
CA GLU A 246 -0.73 16.61 0.61
C GLU A 246 0.11 16.33 1.87
N TYR A 247 0.32 15.06 2.23
CA TYR A 247 1.07 14.68 3.43
C TYR A 247 2.58 14.79 3.24
N ARG A 248 3.07 14.58 2.01
CA ARG A 248 4.51 14.66 1.67
C ARG A 248 5.10 16.06 1.87
N LYS A 249 4.25 17.08 1.95
CA LYS A 249 4.65 18.48 2.15
C LYS A 249 4.75 18.87 3.63
N LEU A 250 4.38 17.97 4.54
CA LEU A 250 4.34 18.26 5.96
C LEU A 250 5.70 17.97 6.59
N SER A 251 6.12 18.85 7.50
CA SER A 251 7.27 18.63 8.38
C SER A 251 6.80 18.21 9.78
N ARG A 252 7.71 17.63 10.57
CA ARG A 252 7.43 17.37 11.98
C ARG A 252 7.00 18.61 12.75
N SER A 253 7.71 19.73 12.57
CA SER A 253 7.39 21.02 13.20
C SER A 253 6.01 21.56 12.82
N TYR A 254 5.56 21.33 11.59
CA TYR A 254 4.22 21.70 11.17
C TYR A 254 3.16 20.81 11.83
N LEU A 255 3.39 19.50 11.90
CA LEU A 255 2.51 18.60 12.65
C LEU A 255 2.41 19.01 14.13
N GLU A 256 3.52 19.36 14.79
CA GLU A 256 3.52 19.89 16.17
C GLU A 256 2.58 21.09 16.31
N SER A 257 2.66 22.04 15.37
CA SER A 257 1.79 23.22 15.36
C SER A 257 0.30 22.88 15.23
N LEU A 258 -0.04 21.84 14.45
CA LEU A 258 -1.42 21.39 14.27
C LEU A 258 -1.94 20.58 15.44
N THR A 259 -1.07 19.79 16.10
CA THR A 259 -1.46 19.05 17.31
C THR A 259 -1.68 19.96 18.50
N GLY A 260 -1.05 21.14 18.54
CA GLY A 260 -1.10 22.03 19.70
C GLY A 260 -0.45 21.43 20.96
N LYS A 261 0.31 20.33 20.81
CA LYS A 261 1.01 19.63 21.89
C LYS A 261 2.52 19.69 21.66
N ARG A 262 3.28 19.86 22.75
CA ARG A 262 4.75 19.78 22.72
C ARG A 262 5.27 18.35 22.60
N SER A 263 4.50 17.36 23.05
CA SER A 263 4.86 15.94 23.00
C SER A 263 3.77 15.13 22.31
N PHE A 264 4.08 14.66 21.10
CA PHE A 264 3.31 13.68 20.34
C PHE A 264 4.28 12.69 19.68
N ILE A 265 3.79 11.51 19.30
CA ILE A 265 4.58 10.50 18.60
C ILE A 265 4.07 10.33 17.18
N LEU A 266 5.00 10.37 16.23
CA LEU A 266 4.75 10.13 14.82
C LEU A 266 5.18 8.71 14.45
N ILE A 267 4.24 7.92 13.91
CA ILE A 267 4.50 6.61 13.31
C ILE A 267 4.32 6.78 11.79
N ASP A 268 5.43 7.09 11.11
CA ASP A 268 5.43 7.29 9.66
C ASP A 268 5.74 5.99 8.90
N THR A 269 4.69 5.23 8.60
CA THR A 269 4.86 3.96 7.85
C THR A 269 5.24 4.16 6.39
N LYS A 270 5.11 5.39 5.86
CA LYS A 270 5.33 5.72 4.45
C LYS A 270 6.63 6.47 4.20
N GLN A 271 7.32 6.86 5.27
CA GLN A 271 8.62 7.51 5.22
C GLN A 271 8.54 8.80 4.38
N LEU A 272 7.59 9.67 4.73
CA LEU A 272 7.26 10.92 4.04
C LEU A 272 7.69 12.15 4.81
N ILE A 273 7.57 12.10 6.14
CA ILE A 273 7.78 13.24 7.01
C ILE A 273 9.25 13.25 7.41
N SER A 274 9.96 14.30 6.99
CA SER A 274 11.31 14.54 7.46
C SER A 274 11.28 14.97 8.92
N SER A 275 12.26 14.45 9.67
CA SER A 275 12.57 14.83 11.05
C SER A 275 12.94 16.30 11.16
#